data_AF-A0A4W3HKZ8-F1
#
_entry.id   AF-A0A4W3HKZ8-F1
#
_cell.length_a   1.000
_cell.length_b   1.000
_cell.length_c   1.000
_cell.angle_alpha   90.00
_cell.angle_beta   90.00
_cell.angle_gamma   90.00
#
_symmetry.space_group_name_H-M   'P 1'
#
loop_
_entity.id
_entity.type
_entity.pdbx_description
1 polymer ?
#
loop_
_entity_poly.entity_id
_entity_poly.type
_entity_poly.pdbx_seq_one_letter_code
_entity_poly.pdbx_strand_id
1 'polypeptide(L)'
;ALGRPPDVKSAISNARIIIIIILYRAEVNGDGELSPHCNLNLPDPIPSFYHLSRKPISIVKVHMWVNCLCPPTLSLSSGMFGERLPLRYYLSVGMLLSGLFTSLFGLGFYWKIHNIWFFVIVQVANGLVQTTGWPSVVTCVGNWFGKGKRGFIMGVWNSHTSVGNILGSLIAGVWVSSAWGLSFIVPGIIIAVMGIVCFFFLLEHEPLLCQELEEEEGDLGHLTPSGEAVGGSASSHKEAPSAISFLGALRIPGVVEFALCLLFAKLVSYTFLFWLPLYLSHVGHLDPKNAGDISTLFDVGGIIGGILAGVVSDYTGGRATTCYVMLITAAPMLFLYNYIGQSGLATVIGMLIVCGALVNGPYALITTAVAADLGTHKCLKGNAKALSTVTAIIDGTGSIGAALGPLLAGFITDWNKVFYMLITSDTLAFLLLSRLVYKEVRCWCGYTARQRG
;
A
#
# COMPACT_ATOMS: atom_id res chain seq x y z
N ALA A 1 16.69 49.40 -9.72
CA ALA A 1 15.97 48.50 -10.64
C ALA A 1 15.96 47.10 -10.02
N LEU A 2 14.81 46.70 -9.48
CA LEU A 2 14.62 45.43 -8.76
C LEU A 2 14.77 44.24 -9.72
N GLY A 3 15.79 43.40 -9.49
CA GLY A 3 15.94 42.12 -10.17
C GLY A 3 14.90 41.13 -9.67
N ARG A 4 14.11 40.56 -10.58
CA ARG A 4 13.16 39.47 -10.28
C ARG A 4 13.91 38.29 -9.64
N PRO A 5 13.39 37.70 -8.55
CA PRO A 5 13.94 36.45 -8.02
C PRO A 5 13.72 35.31 -9.05
N PRO A 6 14.59 34.28 -9.07
CA PRO A 6 14.42 33.15 -9.98
C PRO A 6 13.07 32.45 -9.71
N ASP A 7 12.31 32.22 -10.78
CA ASP A 7 10.95 31.69 -10.76
C ASP A 7 10.87 30.34 -10.03
N VAL A 8 10.24 30.35 -8.85
CA VAL A 8 9.84 29.20 -8.02
C VAL A 8 8.87 28.25 -8.76
N LYS A 9 8.44 28.60 -9.98
CA LYS A 9 7.44 27.86 -10.78
C LYS A 9 7.99 26.63 -11.52
N SER A 10 9.31 26.50 -11.71
CA SER A 10 9.93 25.33 -12.37
C SER A 10 10.19 24.15 -11.40
N ALA A 11 10.03 24.38 -10.10
CA ALA A 11 10.32 23.43 -9.03
C ALA A 11 9.28 22.30 -8.84
N ILE A 12 8.08 22.46 -9.39
CA ILE A 12 6.87 21.73 -8.97
C ILE A 12 6.75 20.35 -9.66
N SER A 13 7.66 20.05 -10.58
CA SER A 13 7.63 18.88 -11.44
C SER A 13 7.92 17.53 -10.79
N ASN A 14 8.61 17.46 -9.65
CA ASN A 14 9.56 16.35 -9.48
C ASN A 14 9.59 15.65 -8.12
N ALA A 15 8.58 15.67 -7.24
CA ALA A 15 8.67 15.05 -5.91
C ALA A 15 9.21 13.59 -5.89
N ARG A 16 9.00 12.82 -6.98
CA ARG A 16 9.49 11.43 -7.15
C ARG A 16 10.81 11.30 -7.94
N ILE A 17 11.06 12.25 -8.85
CA ILE A 17 12.38 12.49 -9.49
C ILE A 17 13.35 13.19 -8.52
N ILE A 18 12.86 13.60 -7.35
CA ILE A 18 13.62 14.40 -6.41
C ILE A 18 14.52 13.59 -5.54
N ILE A 19 14.14 12.39 -5.11
CA ILE A 19 15.11 11.48 -4.45
C ILE A 19 16.30 11.20 -5.38
N ILE A 20 16.03 11.07 -6.68
CA ILE A 20 17.00 10.91 -7.78
C ILE A 20 17.90 12.15 -7.90
N ILE A 21 17.31 13.36 -7.97
CA ILE A 21 18.06 14.63 -8.09
C ILE A 21 18.82 14.96 -6.79
N ILE A 22 18.26 14.65 -5.62
CA ILE A 22 18.83 14.85 -4.29
C ILE A 22 20.09 14.02 -4.12
N LEU A 23 20.02 12.72 -4.43
CA LEU A 23 21.15 11.81 -4.28
C LEU A 23 22.20 12.08 -5.37
N TYR A 24 21.77 12.47 -6.57
CA TYR A 24 22.66 12.97 -7.62
C TYR A 24 23.38 14.27 -7.19
N ARG A 25 22.69 15.25 -6.59
CA ARG A 25 23.31 16.47 -6.04
C ARG A 25 24.22 16.17 -4.84
N ALA A 26 23.89 15.16 -4.04
CA ALA A 26 24.74 14.72 -2.94
C ALA A 26 26.05 14.09 -3.45
N GLU A 27 26.02 13.41 -4.60
CA GLU A 27 27.21 12.82 -5.22
C GLU A 27 28.06 13.87 -5.97
N VAL A 28 27.42 14.79 -6.71
CA VAL A 28 28.11 15.82 -7.52
C VAL A 28 28.85 16.87 -6.67
N ASN A 29 28.41 17.13 -5.44
CA ASN A 29 29.13 18.02 -4.52
C ASN A 29 30.36 17.36 -3.85
N GLY A 30 30.62 16.07 -4.10
CA GLY A 30 31.80 15.34 -3.61
C GLY A 30 33.09 15.64 -4.40
N ASP A 31 32.98 15.97 -5.69
CA ASP A 31 34.11 16.29 -6.56
C ASP A 31 34.09 17.77 -6.91
N GLY A 32 34.36 18.60 -5.92
CA GLY A 32 34.57 20.03 -6.09
C GLY A 32 35.92 20.33 -6.74
N GLU A 33 36.08 20.06 -8.04
CA GLU A 33 37.14 20.69 -8.85
C GLU A 33 36.73 20.78 -10.33
N LEU A 34 36.45 22.00 -10.79
CA LEU A 34 36.52 22.36 -12.21
C LEU A 34 38.00 22.58 -12.54
N SER A 35 38.66 21.63 -13.21
CA SER A 35 40.05 21.79 -13.65
C SER A 35 40.12 22.74 -14.87
N PRO A 36 40.96 23.80 -14.87
CA PRO A 36 40.97 24.82 -15.91
C PRO A 36 42.06 24.56 -16.96
N HIS A 37 41.96 23.49 -17.76
CA HIS A 37 42.83 23.34 -18.94
C HIS A 37 42.15 22.49 -20.01
N CYS A 38 41.55 23.15 -21.01
CA CYS A 38 41.54 22.70 -22.41
C CYS A 38 40.84 23.77 -23.28
N ASN A 39 41.65 24.69 -23.82
CA ASN A 39 41.32 25.46 -25.01
C ASN A 39 41.40 24.53 -26.23
N LEU A 40 40.29 24.17 -26.85
CA LEU A 40 40.28 23.73 -28.25
C LEU A 40 38.93 24.01 -28.90
N ASN A 41 38.98 24.78 -30.00
CA ASN A 41 37.87 25.09 -30.90
C ASN A 41 37.48 23.88 -31.77
N LEU A 42 36.22 23.90 -32.26
CA LEU A 42 35.55 23.11 -33.34
C LEU A 42 34.66 21.92 -32.89
N PRO A 43 33.71 21.42 -33.71
CA PRO A 43 32.36 21.96 -34.01
C PRO A 43 31.22 20.93 -33.76
N ASP A 44 29.98 21.39 -33.52
CA ASP A 44 28.67 20.66 -33.53
C ASP A 44 28.48 19.33 -32.74
N PRO A 45 27.24 19.01 -32.30
CA PRO A 45 27.00 18.24 -31.07
C PRO A 45 27.01 16.71 -31.29
N ILE A 46 27.92 16.01 -30.60
CA ILE A 46 28.07 14.55 -30.61
C ILE A 46 27.19 13.89 -29.51
N PRO A 47 26.67 12.65 -29.73
CA PRO A 47 25.52 12.02 -29.05
C PRO A 47 25.78 11.45 -27.63
N SER A 48 26.59 12.11 -26.82
CA SER A 48 27.14 11.54 -25.58
C SER A 48 26.24 11.68 -24.33
N PHE A 49 25.15 12.45 -24.41
CA PHE A 49 24.24 12.70 -23.28
C PHE A 49 23.33 11.50 -22.92
N TYR A 50 23.26 10.48 -23.77
CA TYR A 50 22.38 9.31 -23.57
C TYR A 50 22.91 8.26 -22.59
N HIS A 51 24.21 8.26 -22.25
CA HIS A 51 24.79 7.22 -21.39
C HIS A 51 24.89 7.58 -19.90
N LEU A 52 24.77 8.85 -19.51
CA LEU A 52 24.93 9.28 -18.11
C LEU A 52 23.62 9.32 -17.29
N SER A 53 22.46 9.12 -17.93
CA SER A 53 21.13 9.10 -17.29
C SER A 53 20.80 7.79 -16.56
N ARG A 54 21.66 6.76 -16.63
CA ARG A 54 21.39 5.43 -16.05
C ARG A 54 21.79 5.26 -14.58
N LYS A 55 22.57 6.17 -13.97
CA LYS A 55 23.07 6.01 -12.59
C LYS A 55 22.09 6.38 -11.47
N PRO A 56 21.25 7.44 -11.56
CA PRO A 56 20.34 7.75 -10.46
C PRO A 56 19.09 6.84 -10.45
N ILE A 57 18.90 6.07 -11.53
CA ILE A 57 17.97 4.94 -11.61
C ILE A 57 18.43 3.77 -10.71
N SER A 58 19.73 3.52 -10.56
CA SER A 58 20.24 2.44 -9.71
C SER A 58 20.02 2.68 -8.21
N ILE A 59 19.97 3.95 -7.77
CA ILE A 59 19.82 4.31 -6.35
C ILE A 59 18.34 4.36 -5.92
N VAL A 60 17.42 4.77 -6.80
CA VAL A 60 15.99 4.53 -6.60
C VAL A 60 15.65 3.05 -6.67
N LYS A 61 16.35 2.30 -7.53
CA LYS A 61 16.33 0.84 -7.46
C LYS A 61 16.82 0.36 -6.11
N VAL A 62 17.88 0.91 -5.52
CA VAL A 62 18.32 0.58 -4.13
C VAL A 62 17.30 0.96 -3.06
N HIS A 63 16.64 2.13 -3.14
CA HIS A 63 15.57 2.53 -2.19
C HIS A 63 14.34 1.61 -2.29
N MET A 64 13.94 1.22 -3.50
CA MET A 64 12.91 0.21 -3.74
C MET A 64 13.38 -1.21 -3.35
N TRP A 65 14.65 -1.55 -3.56
CA TRP A 65 15.27 -2.83 -3.18
C TRP A 65 15.39 -2.99 -1.66
N VAL A 66 15.67 -1.92 -0.92
CA VAL A 66 15.69 -1.90 0.55
C VAL A 66 14.27 -2.11 1.10
N ASN A 67 13.27 -1.49 0.47
CA ASN A 67 11.86 -1.80 0.69
C ASN A 67 11.43 -3.17 0.07
N CYS A 68 12.30 -3.90 -0.63
CA CYS A 68 12.02 -5.19 -1.26
C CYS A 68 12.53 -6.38 -0.43
N LEU A 69 13.70 -6.25 0.20
CA LEU A 69 14.36 -7.33 0.93
C LEU A 69 13.97 -7.44 2.40
N CYS A 70 13.50 -6.35 2.99
CA CYS A 70 13.17 -6.30 4.41
C CYS A 70 11.69 -6.64 4.73
N PRO A 71 10.68 -6.05 4.06
CA PRO A 71 9.31 -6.13 4.57
C PRO A 71 8.62 -7.51 4.51
N PRO A 72 8.88 -8.47 3.62
CA PRO A 72 8.16 -9.75 3.71
C PRO A 72 8.56 -10.55 4.95
N THR A 73 9.85 -10.67 5.29
CA THR A 73 10.28 -11.33 6.53
C THR A 73 9.99 -10.49 7.78
N LEU A 74 9.97 -9.17 7.65
CA LEU A 74 9.75 -8.26 8.78
C LEU A 74 8.31 -7.91 9.08
N SER A 75 7.43 -7.77 8.08
CA SER A 75 5.99 -7.73 8.30
C SER A 75 5.52 -9.01 8.97
N LEU A 76 6.10 -10.16 8.61
CA LEU A 76 5.86 -11.43 9.30
C LEU A 76 6.36 -11.42 10.74
N SER A 77 7.61 -10.98 10.97
CA SER A 77 8.17 -10.86 12.32
C SER A 77 7.35 -9.88 13.17
N SER A 78 6.99 -8.73 12.60
CA SER A 78 6.15 -7.69 13.16
C SER A 78 4.76 -8.19 13.50
N GLY A 79 4.13 -8.97 12.63
CA GLY A 79 2.86 -9.64 12.90
C GLY A 79 2.96 -10.50 14.16
N MET A 80 3.97 -11.37 14.21
CA MET A 80 4.22 -12.28 15.35
C MET A 80 4.59 -11.54 16.66
N PHE A 81 5.31 -10.40 16.58
CA PHE A 81 5.64 -9.57 17.73
C PHE A 81 4.44 -8.73 18.21
N GLY A 82 3.63 -8.23 17.28
CA GLY A 82 2.38 -7.52 17.56
C GLY A 82 1.36 -8.38 18.29
N GLU A 83 1.40 -9.71 18.13
CA GLU A 83 0.56 -10.63 18.90
C GLU A 83 0.91 -10.69 20.41
N ARG A 84 2.09 -10.21 20.81
CA ARG A 84 2.61 -10.29 22.18
C ARG A 84 2.59 -8.98 22.93
N LEU A 85 2.33 -7.87 22.24
CA LEU A 85 2.35 -6.52 22.79
C LEU A 85 0.94 -5.90 22.73
N PRO A 86 0.57 -5.06 23.71
CA PRO A 86 -0.64 -4.26 23.61
C PRO A 86 -0.59 -3.36 22.37
N LEU A 87 -1.67 -3.39 21.57
CA LEU A 87 -1.73 -2.83 20.21
C LEU A 87 -1.43 -1.33 20.18
N ARG A 88 -1.87 -0.60 21.21
CA ARG A 88 -1.63 0.85 21.40
C ARG A 88 -0.17 1.17 21.49
N TYR A 89 0.58 0.43 22.30
CA TYR A 89 2.01 0.67 22.47
C TYR A 89 2.76 0.28 21.19
N TYR A 90 2.39 -0.86 20.60
CA TYR A 90 3.03 -1.36 19.39
C TYR A 90 2.90 -0.38 18.21
N LEU A 91 1.68 0.11 17.95
CA LEU A 91 1.42 1.08 16.88
C LEU A 91 2.07 2.44 17.17
N SER A 92 1.93 2.96 18.39
CA SER A 92 2.42 4.30 18.74
C SER A 92 3.95 4.40 18.70
N VAL A 93 4.64 3.39 19.24
CA VAL A 93 6.11 3.32 19.17
C VAL A 93 6.57 3.15 17.73
N GLY A 94 5.86 2.34 16.93
CA GLY A 94 6.09 2.24 15.48
C GLY A 94 6.03 3.61 14.79
N MET A 95 4.94 4.34 14.96
CA MET A 95 4.76 5.66 14.34
C MET A 95 5.82 6.67 14.80
N LEU A 96 6.15 6.71 16.09
CA LEU A 96 7.19 7.59 16.63
C LEU A 96 8.57 7.30 16.00
N LEU A 97 8.97 6.02 15.97
CA LEU A 97 10.24 5.62 15.39
C LEU A 97 10.27 5.80 13.86
N SER A 98 9.16 5.58 13.15
CA SER A 98 9.06 5.88 11.71
C SER A 98 9.20 7.37 11.43
N GLY A 99 8.59 8.22 12.26
CA GLY A 99 8.75 9.67 12.19
C GLY A 99 10.20 10.11 12.44
N LEU A 100 10.86 9.50 13.43
CA LEU A 100 12.28 9.72 13.73
C LEU A 100 13.18 9.34 12.55
N PHE A 101 13.08 8.12 12.03
CA PHE A 101 13.94 7.66 10.93
C PHE A 101 13.66 8.41 9.63
N THR A 102 12.41 8.77 9.35
CA THR A 102 12.07 9.61 8.19
C THR A 102 12.67 11.00 8.33
N SER A 103 12.63 11.59 9.54
CA SER A 103 13.27 12.88 9.81
C SER A 103 14.80 12.80 9.72
N LEU A 104 15.41 11.73 10.23
CA LEU A 104 16.84 11.46 10.11
C LEU A 104 17.30 11.40 8.65
N PHE A 105 16.49 10.82 7.76
CA PHE A 105 16.77 10.81 6.32
C PHE A 105 16.86 12.24 5.77
N GLY A 106 15.90 13.11 6.13
CA GLY A 106 15.91 14.52 5.73
C GLY A 106 17.01 15.36 6.37
N LEU A 107 17.44 15.04 7.60
CA LEU A 107 18.55 15.72 8.28
C LEU A 107 19.89 15.52 7.58
N GLY A 108 20.04 14.47 6.76
CA GLY A 108 21.21 14.28 5.89
C GLY A 108 21.52 15.49 5.00
N PHE A 109 20.49 16.24 4.58
CA PHE A 109 20.65 17.51 3.86
C PHE A 109 21.37 18.57 4.67
N TYR A 110 20.94 18.79 5.92
CA TYR A 110 21.45 19.84 6.79
C TYR A 110 22.82 19.51 7.37
N TRP A 111 23.06 18.24 7.66
CA TRP A 111 24.35 17.74 8.13
C TRP A 111 25.38 17.57 7.01
N LYS A 112 25.02 17.85 5.75
CA LYS A 112 25.88 17.71 4.56
C LYS A 112 26.52 16.32 4.48
N ILE A 113 25.74 15.28 4.79
CA ILE A 113 26.20 13.89 4.74
C ILE A 113 26.11 13.41 3.29
N HIS A 114 27.26 13.15 2.68
CA HIS A 114 27.38 12.66 1.30
C HIS A 114 27.78 11.17 1.26
N ASN A 115 27.25 10.38 2.20
CA ASN A 115 27.52 8.94 2.28
C ASN A 115 26.25 8.14 2.00
N ILE A 116 26.25 7.35 0.93
CA ILE A 116 25.11 6.53 0.53
C ILE A 116 24.69 5.50 1.60
N TRP A 117 25.65 4.96 2.37
CA TRP A 117 25.37 3.98 3.42
C TRP A 117 24.55 4.56 4.56
N PHE A 118 24.69 5.85 4.87
CA PHE A 118 23.83 6.53 5.83
C PHE A 118 22.36 6.46 5.39
N PHE A 119 22.08 6.84 4.14
CA PHE A 119 20.73 6.83 3.59
C PHE A 119 20.16 5.40 3.51
N VAL A 120 20.99 4.42 3.15
CA VAL A 120 20.58 3.00 3.11
C VAL A 120 20.22 2.50 4.51
N ILE A 121 21.08 2.70 5.52
CA ILE A 121 20.85 2.20 6.88
C ILE A 121 19.61 2.85 7.50
N VAL A 122 19.48 4.17 7.37
CA VAL A 122 18.30 4.91 7.89
C VAL A 122 17.02 4.43 7.20
N GLN A 123 17.07 4.16 5.89
CA GLN A 123 15.92 3.65 5.15
C GLN A 123 15.54 2.21 5.55
N VAL A 124 16.52 1.33 5.77
CA VAL A 124 16.29 -0.03 6.28
C VAL A 124 15.61 0.04 7.65
N ALA A 125 16.14 0.87 8.56
CA ALA A 125 15.57 1.07 9.88
C ALA A 125 14.15 1.66 9.82
N ASN A 126 13.91 2.60 8.91
CA ASN A 126 12.58 3.17 8.69
C ASN A 126 11.59 2.10 8.19
N GLY A 127 11.99 1.31 7.19
CA GLY A 127 11.17 0.22 6.64
C GLY A 127 10.81 -0.83 7.68
N LEU A 128 11.80 -1.25 8.48
CA LEU A 128 11.64 -2.15 9.64
C LEU A 128 10.49 -1.71 10.55
N VAL A 129 10.53 -0.45 10.96
CA VAL A 129 9.54 0.11 11.88
C VAL A 129 8.19 0.33 11.22
N GLN A 130 8.14 0.72 9.94
CA GLN A 130 6.86 0.93 9.23
C GLN A 130 6.04 -0.35 9.07
N THR A 131 6.67 -1.53 9.06
CA THR A 131 5.97 -2.82 8.97
C THR A 131 5.05 -3.11 10.15
N THR A 132 5.15 -2.36 11.26
CA THR A 132 4.26 -2.51 12.41
C THR A 132 2.91 -1.83 12.21
N GLY A 133 2.83 -0.83 11.32
CA GLY A 133 1.64 -0.01 11.16
C GLY A 133 0.45 -0.79 10.61
N TRP A 134 0.58 -1.36 9.42
CA TRP A 134 -0.54 -1.94 8.68
C TRP A 134 -1.28 -3.07 9.41
N PRO A 135 -0.60 -4.12 9.91
CA PRO A 135 -1.28 -5.21 10.63
C PRO A 135 -2.01 -4.72 11.89
N SER A 136 -1.44 -3.73 12.59
CA SER A 136 -2.01 -3.17 13.81
C SER A 136 -3.29 -2.40 13.54
N VAL A 137 -3.30 -1.52 12.52
CA VAL A 137 -4.48 -0.71 12.21
C VAL A 137 -5.62 -1.54 11.61
N VAL A 138 -5.31 -2.52 10.75
CA VAL A 138 -6.32 -3.44 10.21
C VAL A 138 -6.91 -4.30 11.31
N THR A 139 -6.10 -4.77 12.26
CA THR A 139 -6.59 -5.52 13.43
C THR A 139 -7.50 -4.65 14.30
N CYS A 140 -7.12 -3.39 14.55
CA CYS A 140 -7.92 -2.45 15.34
C CYS A 140 -9.31 -2.23 14.71
N VAL A 141 -9.36 -1.88 13.42
CA VAL A 141 -10.61 -1.64 12.70
C VAL A 141 -11.40 -2.93 12.51
N GLY A 142 -10.69 -4.04 12.27
CA GLY A 142 -11.29 -5.36 12.08
C GLY A 142 -12.00 -5.89 13.32
N ASN A 143 -11.58 -5.47 14.52
CA ASN A 143 -12.21 -5.82 15.80
C ASN A 143 -13.40 -4.91 16.15
N TRP A 144 -13.38 -3.64 15.72
CA TRP A 144 -14.44 -2.66 16.00
C TRP A 144 -15.70 -2.84 15.15
N PHE A 145 -15.59 -3.49 13.98
CA PHE A 145 -16.70 -3.62 13.06
C PHE A 145 -17.06 -5.10 12.80
N GLY A 146 -18.30 -5.45 13.14
CA GLY A 146 -18.88 -6.77 12.91
C GLY A 146 -19.04 -7.15 11.43
N LYS A 147 -19.56 -8.36 11.18
CA LYS A 147 -19.52 -9.01 9.85
C LYS A 147 -20.49 -8.45 8.80
N GLY A 148 -21.46 -7.60 9.18
CA GLY A 148 -22.58 -7.24 8.31
C GLY A 148 -22.28 -6.28 7.15
N LYS A 149 -21.49 -5.21 7.38
CA LYS A 149 -21.16 -4.18 6.36
C LYS A 149 -19.65 -3.90 6.30
N ARG A 150 -18.86 -4.95 6.54
CA ARG A 150 -17.42 -4.83 6.73
C ARG A 150 -16.72 -4.30 5.48
N GLY A 151 -17.15 -4.74 4.29
CA GLY A 151 -16.57 -4.33 3.01
C GLY A 151 -16.69 -2.84 2.77
N PHE A 152 -17.88 -2.26 2.95
CA PHE A 152 -18.11 -0.83 2.81
C PHE A 152 -17.27 -0.01 3.80
N ILE A 153 -17.31 -0.37 5.09
CA ILE A 153 -16.59 0.37 6.13
C ILE A 153 -15.08 0.32 5.89
N MET A 154 -14.56 -0.87 5.59
CA MET A 154 -13.14 -1.07 5.27
C MET A 154 -12.74 -0.37 3.97
N GLY A 155 -13.62 -0.30 2.96
CA GLY A 155 -13.39 0.43 1.72
C GLY A 155 -13.30 1.93 1.93
N VAL A 156 -14.23 2.51 2.71
CA VAL A 156 -14.18 3.92 3.11
C VAL A 156 -12.92 4.20 3.91
N TRP A 157 -12.63 3.37 4.92
CA TRP A 157 -11.43 3.51 5.74
C TRP A 157 -10.16 3.48 4.87
N ASN A 158 -10.00 2.48 3.98
CA ASN A 158 -8.83 2.32 3.12
C ASN A 158 -8.56 3.53 2.20
N SER A 159 -9.56 4.39 1.97
CA SER A 159 -9.38 5.66 1.22
C SER A 159 -8.25 6.53 1.81
N HIS A 160 -7.93 6.35 3.09
CA HIS A 160 -6.79 6.99 3.75
C HIS A 160 -5.45 6.73 3.01
N THR A 161 -5.30 5.58 2.35
CA THR A 161 -4.05 5.22 1.62
C THR A 161 -3.84 6.13 0.42
N SER A 162 -4.88 6.29 -0.41
CA SER A 162 -4.90 7.20 -1.56
C SER A 162 -4.77 8.66 -1.13
N VAL A 163 -5.47 9.08 -0.07
CA VAL A 163 -5.31 10.44 0.49
C VAL A 163 -3.88 10.67 0.95
N GLY A 164 -3.26 9.68 1.59
CA GLY A 164 -1.86 9.70 1.99
C GLY A 164 -0.91 9.84 0.79
N ASN A 165 -1.14 9.13 -0.31
CA ASN A 165 -0.33 9.25 -1.54
C ASN A 165 -0.38 10.66 -2.13
N ILE A 166 -1.57 11.26 -2.17
CA ILE A 166 -1.79 12.61 -2.67
C ILE A 166 -1.10 13.62 -1.76
N LEU A 167 -1.39 13.60 -0.45
CA LEU A 167 -0.78 14.51 0.52
C LEU A 167 0.74 14.36 0.58
N GLY A 168 1.26 13.13 0.56
CA GLY A 168 2.69 12.87 0.55
C GLY A 168 3.38 13.48 -0.66
N SER A 169 2.75 13.42 -1.84
CA SER A 169 3.27 14.03 -3.07
C SER A 169 3.22 15.57 -3.02
N LEU A 170 2.11 16.13 -2.51
CA LEU A 170 1.92 17.58 -2.38
C LEU A 170 2.88 18.20 -1.36
N ILE A 171 2.97 17.62 -0.16
CA ILE A 171 3.87 18.07 0.92
C ILE A 171 5.31 17.96 0.43
N ALA A 172 5.71 16.83 -0.15
CA ALA A 172 7.07 16.67 -0.66
C ALA A 172 7.40 17.72 -1.73
N GLY A 173 6.44 18.07 -2.61
CA GLY A 173 6.61 19.03 -3.70
C GLY A 173 6.84 20.49 -3.28
N VAL A 174 6.49 20.89 -2.05
CA VAL A 174 6.65 22.28 -1.58
C VAL A 174 8.12 22.66 -1.36
N TRP A 175 8.89 21.79 -0.70
CA TRP A 175 10.27 22.10 -0.27
C TRP A 175 11.35 21.57 -1.21
N VAL A 176 10.90 21.09 -2.36
CA VAL A 176 11.61 20.08 -3.09
C VAL A 176 12.78 20.62 -3.91
N SER A 177 12.65 21.87 -4.33
CA SER A 177 13.65 22.63 -5.07
C SER A 177 14.57 23.47 -4.19
N SER A 178 14.13 23.80 -2.98
CA SER A 178 14.82 24.70 -2.06
C SER A 178 15.60 23.93 -1.00
N ALA A 179 14.88 23.22 -0.13
CA ALA A 179 15.41 22.50 1.02
C ALA A 179 14.78 21.11 1.10
N TRP A 180 15.25 20.22 0.23
CA TRP A 180 14.65 18.89 0.06
C TRP A 180 14.61 18.06 1.35
N GLY A 181 15.49 18.32 2.33
CA GLY A 181 15.44 17.68 3.63
C GLY A 181 14.09 17.88 4.34
N LEU A 182 13.44 19.04 4.14
CA LEU A 182 12.12 19.33 4.70
C LEU A 182 11.01 18.48 4.09
N SER A 183 11.18 18.01 2.85
CA SER A 183 10.24 17.06 2.22
C SER A 183 10.14 15.73 2.97
N PHE A 184 11.10 15.40 3.84
CA PHE A 184 11.08 14.22 4.71
C PHE A 184 10.86 14.57 6.19
N ILE A 185 11.46 15.66 6.67
CA ILE A 185 11.32 16.09 8.07
C ILE A 185 9.87 16.46 8.39
N VAL A 186 9.17 17.19 7.51
CA VAL A 186 7.79 17.60 7.77
C VAL A 186 6.85 16.39 7.87
N PRO A 187 6.79 15.45 6.90
CA PRO A 187 6.05 14.21 7.07
C PRO A 187 6.47 13.39 8.30
N GLY A 188 7.78 13.33 8.59
CA GLY A 188 8.31 12.61 9.74
C GLY A 188 7.77 13.15 11.07
N ILE A 189 7.74 14.47 11.24
CA ILE A 189 7.16 15.13 12.41
C ILE A 189 5.66 14.85 12.50
N ILE A 190 4.93 14.95 11.38
CA ILE A 190 3.48 14.67 11.35
C ILE A 190 3.19 13.25 11.84
N ILE A 191 3.92 12.25 11.33
CA ILE A 191 3.76 10.85 11.74
C ILE A 191 4.09 10.67 13.23
N ALA A 192 5.18 11.29 13.71
CA ALA A 192 5.55 11.21 15.13
C ALA A 192 4.48 11.81 16.04
N VAL A 193 3.95 12.99 15.69
CA VAL A 193 2.87 13.65 16.45
C VAL A 193 1.61 12.79 16.44
N MET A 194 1.24 12.21 15.30
CA MET A 194 0.10 11.29 15.23
C MET A 194 0.33 10.02 16.08
N GLY A 195 1.57 9.54 16.18
CA GLY A 195 1.93 8.45 17.11
C GLY A 195 1.65 8.80 18.58
N ILE A 196 1.92 10.04 19.00
CA ILE A 196 1.58 10.54 20.34
C ILE A 196 0.06 10.60 20.52
N VAL A 197 -0.67 11.09 19.53
CA VAL A 197 -2.14 11.14 19.57
C VAL A 197 -2.71 9.72 19.70
N CYS A 198 -2.23 8.76 18.89
CA CYS A 198 -2.63 7.36 19.01
C CYS A 198 -2.31 6.78 20.40
N PHE A 199 -1.19 7.15 21.01
CA PHE A 199 -0.85 6.69 22.35
C PHE A 199 -1.88 7.10 23.41
N PHE A 200 -2.43 8.32 23.33
CA PHE A 200 -3.41 8.82 24.29
C PHE A 200 -4.85 8.43 23.97
N PHE A 201 -5.23 8.33 22.69
CA PHE A 201 -6.62 8.24 22.26
C PHE A 201 -7.02 6.90 21.63
N LEU A 202 -6.08 5.99 21.34
CA LEU A 202 -6.42 4.70 20.74
C LEU A 202 -7.05 3.77 21.79
N LEU A 203 -8.30 3.39 21.53
CA LEU A 203 -9.03 2.37 22.28
C LEU A 203 -8.88 1.01 21.58
N GLU A 204 -8.21 0.07 22.24
CA GLU A 204 -7.86 -1.25 21.67
C GLU A 204 -9.06 -2.19 21.53
N HIS A 205 -10.05 -2.06 22.41
CA HIS A 205 -11.25 -2.89 22.44
C HIS A 205 -12.49 -2.02 22.63
N GLU A 206 -13.62 -2.52 22.12
CA GLU A 206 -14.93 -2.01 22.44
C GLU A 206 -15.12 -2.03 23.96
N PRO A 207 -15.70 -0.99 24.59
CA PRO A 207 -15.94 -0.99 26.03
C PRO A 207 -16.72 -2.25 26.41
N LEU A 208 -16.32 -2.92 27.50
CA LEU A 208 -16.92 -4.17 28.02
C LEU A 208 -18.46 -4.14 28.06
N LEU A 209 -19.02 -2.94 28.27
CA LEU A 209 -20.47 -2.69 28.28
C LEU A 209 -21.17 -3.09 26.97
N CYS A 210 -20.50 -3.01 25.80
CA CYS A 210 -21.07 -3.42 24.52
C CYS A 210 -20.95 -4.93 24.28
N GLN A 211 -19.90 -5.57 24.79
CA GLN A 211 -19.71 -7.02 24.68
C GLN A 211 -20.74 -7.81 25.50
N GLU A 212 -21.08 -7.32 26.70
CA GLU A 212 -22.14 -7.92 27.51
C GLU A 212 -23.51 -7.84 26.81
N LEU A 213 -23.78 -6.77 26.06
CA LEU A 213 -25.03 -6.61 25.31
C LEU A 213 -25.13 -7.58 24.12
N GLU A 214 -24.03 -7.85 23.40
CA GLU A 214 -24.02 -8.84 22.31
C GLU A 214 -24.07 -10.30 22.82
N GLU A 215 -23.46 -10.61 23.98
CA GLU A 215 -23.58 -11.92 24.62
C GLU A 215 -25.00 -12.16 25.16
N GLU A 216 -25.67 -11.14 25.73
CA GLU A 216 -27.07 -11.24 26.17
C GLU A 216 -28.06 -11.41 24.99
N GLU A 217 -27.87 -10.72 23.86
CA GLU A 217 -28.71 -10.91 22.67
C GLU A 217 -28.51 -12.29 22.00
N GLY A 218 -27.30 -12.86 22.08
CA GLY A 218 -26.98 -14.18 21.55
C GLY A 218 -27.56 -15.34 22.36
N ASP A 219 -27.67 -15.18 23.68
CA ASP A 219 -28.14 -16.23 24.60
C ASP A 219 -29.68 -16.26 24.73
N LEU A 220 -30.35 -15.14 24.46
CA LEU A 220 -31.82 -15.07 24.48
C LEU A 220 -32.50 -15.83 23.31
N GLY A 221 -31.73 -16.23 22.29
CA GLY A 221 -32.19 -17.02 21.15
C GLY A 221 -32.23 -18.54 21.37
N HIS A 222 -31.75 -19.04 22.52
CA HIS A 222 -31.62 -20.49 22.78
C HIS A 222 -32.21 -20.90 24.13
N LEU A 223 -33.46 -20.51 24.43
CA LEU A 223 -34.20 -21.05 25.57
C LEU A 223 -35.13 -22.20 25.12
N THR A 224 -34.65 -23.44 25.24
CA THR A 224 -35.49 -24.63 25.38
C THR A 224 -35.30 -25.23 26.79
N PRO A 225 -36.38 -25.63 27.50
CA PRO A 225 -36.27 -26.08 28.88
C PRO A 225 -36.00 -27.59 28.96
N SER A 226 -34.94 -28.00 29.66
CA SER A 226 -34.85 -29.34 30.28
C SER A 226 -33.78 -29.41 31.36
N GLY A 227 -34.24 -29.42 32.61
CA GLY A 227 -34.05 -30.53 33.55
C GLY A 227 -32.66 -31.08 33.88
N GLU A 228 -32.28 -30.84 35.14
CA GLU A 228 -31.55 -31.71 36.07
C GLU A 228 -30.01 -31.73 36.10
N ALA A 229 -29.54 -31.74 37.36
CA ALA A 229 -28.20 -31.47 37.86
C ALA A 229 -27.30 -32.71 37.90
N VAL A 230 -25.98 -32.52 37.93
CA VAL A 230 -25.00 -33.06 38.92
C VAL A 230 -23.63 -32.40 38.65
N GLY A 231 -22.95 -32.04 39.74
CA GLY A 231 -21.79 -31.16 39.74
C GLY A 231 -20.46 -31.76 39.29
N GLY A 232 -19.50 -30.85 39.12
CA GLY A 232 -18.11 -31.13 38.79
C GLY A 232 -17.35 -29.81 38.67
N SER A 233 -16.81 -29.34 39.78
CA SER A 233 -15.91 -28.18 39.86
C SER A 233 -14.70 -28.37 38.95
N ALA A 234 -14.70 -27.70 37.79
CA ALA A 234 -13.51 -27.50 36.98
C ALA A 234 -13.29 -25.99 36.85
N SER A 235 -12.24 -25.52 37.52
CA SER A 235 -11.69 -24.16 37.39
C SER A 235 -11.41 -23.86 35.92
N SER A 236 -12.27 -23.05 35.29
CA SER A 236 -12.05 -22.48 33.97
C SER A 236 -10.93 -21.43 34.05
N HIS A 237 -9.69 -21.90 33.95
CA HIS A 237 -8.63 -21.04 33.44
C HIS A 237 -9.01 -20.71 31.99
N LYS A 238 -9.50 -19.48 31.72
CA LYS A 238 -9.50 -18.91 30.37
C LYS A 238 -8.03 -18.82 29.92
N GLU A 239 -7.51 -19.91 29.33
CA GLU A 239 -6.20 -19.94 28.71
C GLU A 239 -6.12 -18.80 27.68
N ALA A 240 -5.13 -17.93 27.84
CA ALA A 240 -4.88 -16.87 26.88
C ALA A 240 -4.70 -17.48 25.49
N PRO A 241 -5.36 -16.96 24.44
CA PRO A 241 -5.33 -17.58 23.13
C PRO A 241 -3.89 -17.66 22.60
N SER A 242 -3.44 -18.89 22.33
CA SER A 242 -2.10 -19.18 21.83
C SER A 242 -1.88 -18.52 20.46
N ALA A 243 -0.73 -17.87 20.29
CA ALA A 243 -0.26 -17.34 19.01
C ALA A 243 -0.30 -18.43 17.91
N ILE A 244 -0.73 -18.07 16.70
CA ILE A 244 -0.80 -19.03 15.59
C ILE A 244 0.56 -19.08 14.90
N SER A 245 1.06 -20.30 14.65
CA SER A 245 2.28 -20.48 13.88
C SER A 245 2.07 -20.04 12.42
N PHE A 246 3.09 -19.43 11.81
CA PHE A 246 3.09 -18.98 10.42
C PHE A 246 2.60 -20.05 9.43
N LEU A 247 3.04 -21.30 9.60
CA LEU A 247 2.60 -22.41 8.75
C LEU A 247 1.12 -22.75 8.94
N GLY A 248 0.59 -22.53 10.15
CA GLY A 248 -0.83 -22.65 10.45
C GLY A 248 -1.65 -21.57 9.74
N ALA A 249 -1.15 -20.34 9.69
CA ALA A 249 -1.80 -19.23 8.99
C ALA A 249 -1.80 -19.43 7.45
N LEU A 250 -0.71 -19.95 6.88
CA LEU A 250 -0.66 -20.29 5.44
C LEU A 250 -1.61 -21.44 5.05
N ARG A 251 -1.95 -22.32 6.00
CA ARG A 251 -2.86 -23.45 5.75
C ARG A 251 -4.34 -23.02 5.73
N ILE A 252 -4.64 -21.78 6.10
CA ILE A 252 -6.01 -21.26 6.04
C ILE A 252 -6.45 -21.15 4.56
N PRO A 253 -7.58 -21.75 4.19
CA PRO A 253 -8.04 -21.76 2.81
C PRO A 253 -8.32 -20.33 2.32
N GLY A 254 -7.72 -19.94 1.19
CA GLY A 254 -7.86 -18.62 0.59
C GLY A 254 -6.71 -17.64 0.90
N VAL A 255 -5.94 -17.84 1.97
CA VAL A 255 -4.84 -16.92 2.33
C VAL A 255 -3.78 -16.86 1.24
N VAL A 256 -3.35 -18.02 0.74
CA VAL A 256 -2.31 -18.07 -0.31
C VAL A 256 -2.83 -17.49 -1.62
N GLU A 257 -4.06 -17.83 -2.02
CA GLU A 257 -4.67 -17.33 -3.24
C GLU A 257 -4.81 -15.79 -3.23
N PHE A 258 -5.29 -15.22 -2.12
CA PHE A 258 -5.41 -13.76 -1.97
C PHE A 258 -4.06 -13.07 -1.80
N ALA A 259 -3.10 -13.67 -1.11
CA ALA A 259 -1.75 -13.10 -0.96
C ALA A 259 -1.03 -13.01 -2.31
N LEU A 260 -1.09 -14.06 -3.13
CA LEU A 260 -0.50 -14.06 -4.48
C LEU A 260 -1.26 -13.13 -5.43
N CYS A 261 -2.59 -13.05 -5.32
CA CYS A 261 -3.36 -12.06 -6.07
C CYS A 261 -2.94 -10.63 -5.71
N LEU A 262 -2.78 -10.34 -4.41
CA LEU A 262 -2.36 -9.02 -3.93
C LEU A 262 -0.95 -8.66 -4.39
N LEU A 263 -0.04 -9.64 -4.52
CA LEU A 263 1.28 -9.41 -5.11
C LEU A 263 1.17 -8.77 -6.49
N PHE A 264 0.41 -9.37 -7.39
CA PHE A 264 0.27 -8.84 -8.75
C PHE A 264 -0.59 -7.56 -8.79
N ALA A 265 -1.65 -7.46 -7.99
CA ALA A 265 -2.47 -6.25 -7.93
C ALA A 265 -1.68 -5.04 -7.40
N LYS A 266 -0.88 -5.22 -6.34
CA LYS A 266 -0.01 -4.16 -5.77
C LYS A 266 1.14 -3.83 -6.73
N LEU A 267 1.66 -4.82 -7.47
CA LEU A 267 2.63 -4.61 -8.56
C LEU A 267 2.07 -3.65 -9.61
N VAL A 268 0.86 -3.90 -10.13
CA VAL A 268 0.23 -3.04 -11.13
C VAL A 268 -0.03 -1.65 -10.56
N SER A 269 -0.66 -1.58 -9.38
CA SER A 269 -1.01 -0.33 -8.70
C SER A 269 0.21 0.58 -8.47
N TYR A 270 1.29 0.02 -7.93
CA TYR A 270 2.49 0.79 -7.59
C TYR A 270 3.27 1.16 -8.85
N THR A 271 3.33 0.28 -9.86
CA THR A 271 3.96 0.64 -11.14
C THR A 271 3.24 1.84 -11.75
N PHE A 272 1.90 1.82 -11.80
CA PHE A 272 1.12 2.97 -12.24
C PHE A 272 1.41 4.20 -11.38
N LEU A 273 1.33 4.08 -10.06
CA LEU A 273 1.59 5.20 -9.16
C LEU A 273 2.95 5.86 -9.47
N PHE A 274 4.04 5.09 -9.56
CA PHE A 274 5.38 5.67 -9.76
C PHE A 274 5.64 6.14 -11.20
N TRP A 275 5.14 5.42 -12.22
CA TRP A 275 5.47 5.70 -13.62
C TRP A 275 4.46 6.58 -14.33
N LEU A 276 3.22 6.70 -13.83
CA LEU A 276 2.16 7.46 -14.48
C LEU A 276 2.51 8.94 -14.70
N PRO A 277 3.07 9.68 -13.73
CA PRO A 277 3.48 11.08 -13.98
C PRO A 277 4.53 11.18 -15.10
N LEU A 278 5.49 10.25 -15.12
CA LEU A 278 6.55 10.21 -16.13
C LEU A 278 5.98 9.89 -17.52
N TYR A 279 5.06 8.92 -17.59
CA TYR A 279 4.35 8.55 -18.82
C TYR A 279 3.56 9.74 -19.38
N LEU A 280 2.78 10.42 -18.53
CA LEU A 280 1.99 11.59 -18.92
C LEU A 280 2.86 12.76 -19.39
N SER A 281 4.04 12.95 -18.79
CA SER A 281 4.98 13.98 -19.22
C SER A 281 5.66 13.64 -20.55
N HIS A 282 6.11 12.39 -20.72
CA HIS A 282 6.85 11.96 -21.92
C HIS A 282 5.95 11.72 -23.14
N VAL A 283 4.81 11.05 -22.96
CA VAL A 283 3.91 10.64 -24.04
C VAL A 283 2.77 11.63 -24.23
N GLY A 284 2.24 12.17 -23.13
CA GLY A 284 1.18 13.18 -23.17
C GLY A 284 1.69 14.60 -23.45
N HIS A 285 3.02 14.81 -23.52
CA HIS A 285 3.66 16.12 -23.65
C HIS A 285 3.16 17.15 -22.64
N LEU A 286 2.66 16.69 -21.49
CA LEU A 286 2.16 17.53 -20.43
C LEU A 286 3.35 18.13 -19.67
N ASP A 287 3.20 19.39 -19.28
CA ASP A 287 4.13 19.99 -18.31
C ASP A 287 4.21 19.07 -17.08
N PRO A 288 5.40 18.79 -16.55
CA PRO A 288 5.54 17.81 -15.49
C PRO A 288 4.73 18.13 -14.22
N LYS A 289 4.45 19.41 -13.94
CA LYS A 289 3.53 19.78 -12.85
C LYS A 289 2.12 19.26 -13.14
N ASN A 290 1.61 19.56 -14.33
CA ASN A 290 0.28 19.12 -14.74
C ASN A 290 0.20 17.59 -14.83
N ALA A 291 1.26 16.91 -15.26
CA ALA A 291 1.35 15.45 -15.27
C ALA A 291 1.28 14.86 -13.86
N GLY A 292 1.95 15.49 -12.88
CA GLY A 292 1.84 15.15 -11.46
C GLY A 292 0.41 15.34 -10.94
N ASP A 293 -0.19 16.51 -11.18
CA ASP A 293 -1.54 16.83 -10.72
C ASP A 293 -2.58 15.87 -11.33
N ILE A 294 -2.51 15.61 -12.63
CA ILE A 294 -3.40 14.66 -13.34
C ILE A 294 -3.20 13.22 -12.85
N SER A 295 -1.97 12.83 -12.50
CA SER A 295 -1.72 11.47 -11.98
C SER A 295 -2.44 11.18 -10.65
N THR A 296 -2.75 12.21 -9.85
CA THR A 296 -3.52 12.04 -8.60
C THR A 296 -4.93 11.50 -8.85
N LEU A 297 -5.48 11.66 -10.05
CA LEU A 297 -6.79 11.11 -10.41
C LEU A 297 -6.82 9.58 -10.40
N PHE A 298 -5.66 8.92 -10.53
CA PHE A 298 -5.54 7.48 -10.33
C PHE A 298 -5.81 7.09 -8.87
N ASP A 299 -5.29 7.86 -7.91
CA ASP A 299 -5.56 7.68 -6.49
C ASP A 299 -7.04 8.00 -6.17
N VAL A 300 -7.62 9.04 -6.79
CA VAL A 300 -9.07 9.36 -6.67
C VAL A 300 -9.93 8.21 -7.19
N GLY A 301 -9.58 7.65 -8.35
CA GLY A 301 -10.20 6.45 -8.88
C GLY A 301 -10.13 5.30 -7.88
N GLY A 302 -8.99 5.12 -7.22
CA GLY A 302 -8.81 4.09 -6.20
C GLY A 302 -9.69 4.24 -4.96
N ILE A 303 -9.95 5.47 -4.52
CA ILE A 303 -10.93 5.75 -3.45
C ILE A 303 -12.31 5.25 -3.87
N ILE A 304 -12.77 5.65 -5.06
CA ILE A 304 -14.07 5.26 -5.61
C ILE A 304 -14.14 3.73 -5.77
N GLY A 305 -13.11 3.13 -6.36
CA GLY A 305 -13.03 1.69 -6.58
C GLY A 305 -13.02 0.89 -5.29
N GLY A 306 -12.28 1.31 -4.26
CA GLY A 306 -12.24 0.65 -2.96
C GLY A 306 -13.59 0.65 -2.26
N ILE A 307 -14.29 1.78 -2.27
CA ILE A 307 -15.64 1.89 -1.71
C ILE A 307 -16.63 1.03 -2.49
N LEU A 308 -16.64 1.13 -3.83
CA LEU A 308 -17.53 0.32 -4.68
C LEU A 308 -17.27 -1.18 -4.54
N ALA A 309 -16.00 -1.61 -4.52
CA ALA A 309 -15.63 -3.00 -4.27
C ALA A 309 -16.13 -3.47 -2.90
N GLY A 310 -16.03 -2.62 -1.88
CA GLY A 310 -16.59 -2.85 -0.55
C GLY A 310 -18.10 -3.09 -0.57
N VAL A 311 -18.85 -2.18 -1.18
CA VAL A 311 -20.32 -2.26 -1.28
C VAL A 311 -20.76 -3.48 -2.09
N VAL A 312 -20.19 -3.69 -3.28
CA VAL A 312 -20.55 -4.80 -4.17
C VAL A 312 -20.25 -6.14 -3.51
N SER A 313 -19.11 -6.25 -2.82
CA SER A 313 -18.74 -7.49 -2.15
C SER A 313 -19.58 -7.77 -0.90
N ASP A 314 -20.03 -6.74 -0.17
CA ASP A 314 -21.01 -6.90 0.91
C ASP A 314 -22.39 -7.33 0.37
N TYR A 315 -22.84 -6.75 -0.74
CA TYR A 315 -24.14 -7.08 -1.34
C TYR A 315 -24.18 -8.48 -1.95
N THR A 316 -23.12 -8.87 -2.67
CA THR A 316 -23.04 -10.18 -3.32
C THR A 316 -22.63 -11.29 -2.35
N GLY A 317 -21.95 -10.96 -1.25
CA GLY A 317 -21.30 -11.93 -0.37
C GLY A 317 -20.09 -12.63 -0.99
N GLY A 318 -19.62 -12.16 -2.15
CA GLY A 318 -18.53 -12.76 -2.93
C GLY A 318 -17.33 -11.85 -3.00
N ARG A 319 -16.42 -11.97 -2.02
CA ARG A 319 -15.20 -11.15 -1.96
C ARG A 319 -14.28 -11.47 -3.14
N ALA A 320 -14.07 -12.76 -3.44
CA ALA A 320 -13.20 -13.18 -4.53
C ALA A 320 -13.79 -12.82 -5.89
N THR A 321 -15.11 -13.00 -6.06
CA THR A 321 -15.83 -12.68 -7.29
C THR A 321 -15.76 -11.20 -7.61
N THR A 322 -15.91 -10.34 -6.60
CA THR A 322 -15.80 -8.88 -6.79
C THR A 322 -14.40 -8.48 -7.28
N CYS A 323 -13.34 -8.96 -6.61
CA CYS A 323 -11.97 -8.73 -7.06
C CYS A 323 -11.73 -9.26 -8.48
N TYR A 324 -12.19 -10.48 -8.77
CA TYR A 324 -12.03 -11.12 -10.07
C TYR A 324 -12.67 -10.30 -11.19
N VAL A 325 -13.90 -9.84 -11.01
CA VAL A 325 -14.62 -9.03 -12.02
C VAL A 325 -13.90 -7.71 -12.26
N MET A 326 -13.43 -7.05 -11.21
CA MET A 326 -12.68 -5.80 -11.38
C MET A 326 -11.34 -6.02 -12.11
N LEU A 327 -10.57 -7.05 -11.74
CA LEU A 327 -9.28 -7.37 -12.37
C LEU A 327 -9.45 -7.82 -13.84
N ILE A 328 -10.42 -8.67 -14.16
CA ILE A 328 -10.64 -9.08 -15.56
C ILE A 328 -11.08 -7.91 -16.44
N THR A 329 -11.77 -6.92 -15.87
CA THR A 329 -12.10 -5.67 -16.59
C THR A 329 -10.94 -4.66 -16.61
N ALA A 330 -10.01 -4.71 -15.66
CA ALA A 330 -8.84 -3.85 -15.65
C ALA A 330 -7.90 -4.16 -16.83
N ALA A 331 -7.62 -5.43 -17.11
CA ALA A 331 -6.74 -5.85 -18.19
C ALA A 331 -7.06 -5.21 -19.57
N PRO A 332 -8.28 -5.28 -20.11
CA PRO A 332 -8.63 -4.60 -21.37
C PRO A 332 -8.64 -3.06 -21.22
N MET A 333 -8.95 -2.52 -20.04
CA MET A 333 -8.90 -1.07 -19.80
C MET A 333 -7.47 -0.53 -19.83
N LEU A 334 -6.50 -1.27 -19.30
CA LEU A 334 -5.08 -0.92 -19.38
C LEU A 334 -4.58 -0.90 -20.82
N PHE A 335 -5.02 -1.87 -21.63
CA PHE A 335 -4.73 -1.87 -23.06
C PHE A 335 -5.35 -0.67 -23.77
N LEU A 336 -6.62 -0.37 -23.47
CA LEU A 336 -7.33 0.76 -24.06
C LEU A 336 -6.69 2.10 -23.67
N TYR A 337 -6.26 2.25 -22.43
CA TYR A 337 -5.54 3.45 -21.97
C TYR A 337 -4.22 3.65 -22.71
N ASN A 338 -3.48 2.58 -23.01
CA ASN A 338 -2.27 2.69 -23.82
C ASN A 338 -2.57 3.20 -25.25
N TYR A 339 -3.68 2.77 -25.85
CA TYR A 339 -4.00 3.09 -27.24
C TYR A 339 -4.68 4.47 -27.43
N ILE A 340 -5.68 4.81 -26.61
CA ILE A 340 -6.47 6.05 -26.74
C ILE A 340 -6.35 7.00 -25.55
N GLY A 341 -5.58 6.63 -24.52
CA GLY A 341 -5.53 7.40 -23.28
C GLY A 341 -5.13 8.85 -23.51
N GLN A 342 -4.28 9.12 -24.50
CA GLN A 342 -3.77 10.46 -24.83
C GLN A 342 -4.49 11.17 -25.98
N SER A 343 -5.64 10.66 -26.45
CA SER A 343 -6.39 11.31 -27.53
C SER A 343 -7.02 12.65 -27.14
N GLY A 344 -7.14 12.92 -25.83
CA GLY A 344 -7.62 14.21 -25.29
C GLY A 344 -7.64 14.23 -23.77
N LEU A 345 -7.63 15.43 -23.17
CA LEU A 345 -7.58 15.59 -21.71
C LEU A 345 -8.74 14.90 -20.98
N ALA A 346 -9.95 14.99 -21.53
CA ALA A 346 -11.13 14.32 -20.96
C ALA A 346 -10.97 12.79 -20.96
N THR A 347 -10.39 12.22 -22.01
CA THR A 347 -10.12 10.79 -22.12
C THR A 347 -9.05 10.35 -21.11
N VAL A 348 -7.98 11.12 -20.94
CA VAL A 348 -6.96 10.87 -19.91
C VAL A 348 -7.61 10.82 -18.53
N ILE A 349 -8.37 11.86 -18.18
CA ILE A 349 -9.02 11.99 -16.88
C ILE A 349 -9.98 10.82 -16.63
N GLY A 350 -10.89 10.55 -17.57
CA GLY A 350 -11.88 9.48 -17.44
C GLY A 350 -11.23 8.11 -17.30
N MET A 351 -10.25 7.80 -18.16
CA MET A 351 -9.56 6.52 -18.12
C MET A 351 -8.71 6.34 -16.86
N LEU A 352 -8.08 7.39 -16.34
CA LEU A 352 -7.30 7.29 -15.10
C LEU A 352 -8.17 7.00 -13.88
N ILE A 353 -9.34 7.61 -13.80
CA ILE A 353 -10.30 7.32 -12.72
C ILE A 353 -10.78 5.88 -12.84
N VAL A 354 -11.14 5.43 -14.04
CA VAL A 354 -11.61 4.05 -14.27
C VAL A 354 -10.49 3.03 -13.99
N CYS A 355 -9.28 3.23 -14.51
CA CYS A 355 -8.14 2.36 -14.25
C CYS A 355 -7.79 2.33 -12.76
N GLY A 356 -7.77 3.50 -12.10
CA GLY A 356 -7.56 3.61 -10.67
C GLY A 356 -8.62 2.83 -9.88
N ALA A 357 -9.89 2.94 -10.26
CA ALA A 357 -10.97 2.23 -9.59
C ALA A 357 -10.84 0.71 -9.74
N LEU A 358 -10.58 0.23 -10.97
CA LEU A 358 -10.51 -1.20 -11.27
C LEU A 358 -9.25 -1.87 -10.71
N VAL A 359 -8.12 -1.16 -10.65
CA VAL A 359 -6.84 -1.69 -10.16
C VAL A 359 -6.72 -1.57 -8.64
N ASN A 360 -7.00 -0.38 -8.07
CA ASN A 360 -6.86 -0.16 -6.63
C ASN A 360 -8.04 -0.72 -5.83
N GLY A 361 -9.21 -0.96 -6.45
CA GLY A 361 -10.37 -1.54 -5.78
C GLY A 361 -10.12 -2.95 -5.22
N PRO A 362 -9.66 -3.92 -6.03
CA PRO A 362 -9.23 -5.24 -5.55
C PRO A 362 -8.12 -5.16 -4.52
N TYR A 363 -7.13 -4.29 -4.75
CA TYR A 363 -6.07 -4.04 -3.78
C TYR A 363 -6.65 -3.63 -2.42
N ALA A 364 -7.53 -2.63 -2.40
CA ALA A 364 -8.20 -2.12 -1.21
C ALA A 364 -9.03 -3.20 -0.50
N LEU A 365 -9.84 -3.95 -1.26
CA LEU A 365 -10.72 -4.97 -0.70
C LEU A 365 -9.93 -6.15 -0.10
N ILE A 366 -8.86 -6.58 -0.77
CA ILE A 366 -8.05 -7.70 -0.31
C ILE A 366 -7.26 -7.33 0.96
N THR A 367 -6.61 -6.17 0.95
CA THR A 367 -5.75 -5.73 2.06
C THR A 367 -6.53 -5.39 3.34
N THR A 368 -7.83 -5.12 3.21
CA THR A 368 -8.70 -4.77 4.33
C THR A 368 -9.72 -5.86 4.65
N ALA A 369 -10.88 -5.86 3.99
CA ALA A 369 -12.01 -6.71 4.31
C ALA A 369 -11.68 -8.20 4.22
N VAL A 370 -10.96 -8.63 3.16
CA VAL A 370 -10.58 -10.04 3.00
C VAL A 370 -9.55 -10.48 4.03
N ALA A 371 -8.50 -9.69 4.27
CA ALA A 371 -7.53 -9.96 5.31
C ALA A 371 -8.21 -10.10 6.68
N ALA A 372 -9.19 -9.22 6.93
CA ALA A 372 -9.97 -9.21 8.14
C ALA A 372 -10.93 -10.43 8.26
N ASP A 373 -11.57 -10.83 7.16
CA ASP A 373 -12.46 -12.00 7.11
C ASP A 373 -11.68 -13.31 7.27
N LEU A 374 -10.51 -13.44 6.64
CA LEU A 374 -9.61 -14.58 6.78
C LEU A 374 -9.00 -14.66 8.19
N GLY A 375 -8.64 -13.52 8.77
CA GLY A 375 -8.11 -13.41 10.14
C GLY A 375 -9.15 -13.67 11.24
N THR A 376 -10.44 -13.62 10.90
CA THR A 376 -11.56 -13.95 11.81
C THR A 376 -12.27 -15.25 11.44
N HIS A 377 -11.65 -16.07 10.59
CA HIS A 377 -12.20 -17.34 10.13
C HIS A 377 -12.51 -18.29 11.31
N LYS A 378 -13.56 -19.11 11.19
CA LYS A 378 -14.05 -20.00 12.28
C LYS A 378 -12.97 -20.93 12.85
N CYS A 379 -11.97 -21.28 12.06
CA CYS A 379 -10.81 -22.07 12.48
C CYS A 379 -9.94 -21.40 13.55
N LEU A 380 -10.10 -20.08 13.75
CA LEU A 380 -9.25 -19.25 14.60
C LEU A 380 -9.92 -18.91 15.95
N LYS A 381 -11.14 -19.41 16.23
CA LYS A 381 -11.88 -19.23 17.50
C LYS A 381 -11.86 -17.78 18.06
N GLY A 382 -11.94 -16.76 17.20
CA GLY A 382 -11.96 -15.36 17.64
C GLY A 382 -10.62 -14.83 18.16
N ASN A 383 -9.50 -15.51 17.86
CA ASN A 383 -8.19 -15.05 18.27
C ASN A 383 -7.76 -13.80 17.50
N ALA A 384 -7.94 -12.61 18.10
CA ALA A 384 -7.51 -11.33 17.53
C ALA A 384 -6.02 -11.29 17.12
N LYS A 385 -5.18 -12.14 17.73
CA LYS A 385 -3.76 -12.26 17.37
C LYS A 385 -3.57 -12.87 15.98
N ALA A 386 -4.37 -13.88 15.63
CA ALA A 386 -4.33 -14.54 14.32
C ALA A 386 -4.60 -13.58 13.15
N LEU A 387 -5.45 -12.58 13.38
CA LEU A 387 -5.78 -11.55 12.40
C LEU A 387 -4.54 -10.72 12.00
N SER A 388 -3.72 -10.34 12.97
CA SER A 388 -2.46 -9.62 12.71
C SER A 388 -1.53 -10.44 11.82
N THR A 389 -1.35 -11.74 12.12
CA THR A 389 -0.49 -12.62 11.32
C THR A 389 -1.01 -12.85 9.90
N VAL A 390 -2.31 -13.08 9.70
CA VAL A 390 -2.89 -13.25 8.36
C VAL A 390 -2.75 -11.97 7.54
N THR A 391 -3.04 -10.82 8.15
CA THR A 391 -2.86 -9.51 7.51
C THR A 391 -1.41 -9.26 7.13
N ALA A 392 -0.47 -9.61 8.01
CA ALA A 392 0.96 -9.50 7.76
C ALA A 392 1.45 -10.39 6.60
N ILE A 393 0.91 -11.62 6.46
CA ILE A 393 1.22 -12.50 5.33
C ILE A 393 0.75 -11.87 4.01
N ILE A 394 -0.51 -11.41 4.00
CA ILE A 394 -1.12 -10.83 2.80
C ILE A 394 -0.39 -9.56 2.39
N ASP A 395 -0.23 -8.59 3.30
CA ASP A 395 0.45 -7.33 2.99
C ASP A 395 1.96 -7.50 2.74
N GLY A 396 2.62 -8.41 3.47
CA GLY A 396 4.03 -8.75 3.24
C GLY A 396 4.25 -9.29 1.82
N THR A 397 3.38 -10.19 1.36
CA THR A 397 3.42 -10.73 0.00
C THR A 397 3.09 -9.64 -1.04
N GLY A 398 2.10 -8.79 -0.76
CA GLY A 398 1.78 -7.63 -1.60
C GLY A 398 2.96 -6.68 -1.77
N SER A 399 3.70 -6.40 -0.70
CA SER A 399 4.83 -5.47 -0.68
C SER A 399 6.00 -5.92 -1.56
N ILE A 400 6.17 -7.24 -1.78
CA ILE A 400 7.08 -7.76 -2.81
C ILE A 400 6.67 -7.25 -4.19
N GLY A 401 5.39 -7.32 -4.53
CA GLY A 401 4.85 -6.80 -5.79
C GLY A 401 5.04 -5.30 -5.95
N ALA A 402 4.76 -4.52 -4.89
CA ALA A 402 4.97 -3.07 -4.84
C ALA A 402 6.40 -2.65 -5.18
N ALA A 403 7.38 -3.46 -4.79
CA ALA A 403 8.79 -3.22 -5.08
C ALA A 403 9.21 -3.74 -6.45
N LEU A 404 8.74 -4.94 -6.86
CA LEU A 404 9.08 -5.55 -8.14
C LEU A 404 8.55 -4.77 -9.35
N GLY A 405 7.33 -4.24 -9.28
CA GLY A 405 6.67 -3.61 -10.44
C GLY A 405 7.43 -2.40 -10.99
N PRO A 406 7.63 -1.35 -10.19
CA PRO A 406 8.39 -0.18 -10.62
C PRO A 406 9.84 -0.50 -10.97
N LEU A 407 10.45 -1.49 -10.30
CA LEU A 407 11.79 -1.97 -10.61
C LEU A 407 11.87 -2.56 -12.02
N LEU A 408 10.94 -3.46 -12.37
CA LEU A 408 10.84 -4.09 -13.69
C LEU A 408 10.54 -3.04 -14.76
N ALA A 409 9.58 -2.15 -14.52
CA ALA A 409 9.28 -1.03 -15.41
C ALA A 409 10.51 -0.16 -15.66
N GLY A 410 11.37 0.06 -14.65
CA GLY A 410 12.63 0.78 -14.80
C GLY A 410 13.76 0.08 -15.54
N PHE A 411 13.59 -1.17 -15.95
CA PHE A 411 14.46 -1.84 -16.91
C PHE A 411 13.85 -1.89 -18.32
N ILE A 412 12.55 -1.70 -18.45
CA ILE A 412 11.84 -1.74 -19.72
C ILE A 412 11.88 -0.34 -20.35
N THR A 413 12.48 -0.24 -21.54
CA THR A 413 12.66 1.04 -22.24
C THR A 413 11.46 1.49 -23.07
N ASP A 414 10.49 0.60 -23.32
CA ASP A 414 9.36 0.82 -24.21
C ASP A 414 8.04 0.76 -23.40
N TRP A 415 7.25 1.82 -23.50
CA TRP A 415 5.97 1.96 -22.82
C TRP A 415 5.01 0.82 -23.14
N ASN A 416 4.97 0.35 -24.39
CA ASN A 416 4.09 -0.76 -24.77
C ASN A 416 4.44 -2.03 -24.00
N LYS A 417 5.74 -2.31 -23.82
CA LYS A 417 6.21 -3.47 -23.05
C LYS A 417 5.89 -3.33 -21.56
N VAL A 418 5.91 -2.11 -21.03
CA VAL A 418 5.45 -1.83 -19.65
C VAL A 418 3.96 -2.15 -19.52
N PHE A 419 3.12 -1.67 -20.45
CA PHE A 419 1.69 -2.00 -20.44
C PHE A 419 1.42 -3.49 -20.57
N TYR A 420 2.13 -4.21 -21.46
CA TYR A 420 2.00 -5.66 -21.55
C TYR A 420 2.38 -6.37 -20.25
N MET A 421 3.46 -5.94 -19.58
CA MET A 421 3.82 -6.46 -18.26
C MET A 421 2.70 -6.26 -17.23
N LEU A 422 2.05 -5.10 -17.23
CA LEU A 422 0.94 -4.79 -16.31
C LEU A 422 -0.28 -5.66 -16.62
N ILE A 423 -0.65 -5.80 -17.89
CA ILE A 423 -1.77 -6.64 -18.34
C ILE A 423 -1.51 -8.12 -18.01
N THR A 424 -0.29 -8.63 -18.21
CA THR A 424 0.08 -9.99 -17.83
C THR A 424 0.01 -10.19 -16.32
N SER A 425 0.48 -9.22 -15.53
CA SER A 425 0.40 -9.29 -14.07
C SER A 425 -1.05 -9.34 -13.58
N ASP A 426 -1.91 -8.49 -14.15
CA ASP A 426 -3.34 -8.45 -13.85
C ASP A 426 -4.05 -9.75 -14.26
N THR A 427 -3.65 -10.31 -15.41
CA THR A 427 -4.12 -11.62 -15.87
C THR A 427 -3.78 -12.74 -14.89
N LEU A 428 -2.54 -12.78 -14.40
CA LEU A 428 -2.12 -13.73 -13.38
C LEU A 428 -2.91 -13.54 -12.07
N ALA A 429 -3.18 -12.28 -11.69
CA ALA A 429 -3.91 -11.94 -10.47
C ALA A 429 -5.33 -12.54 -10.47
N PHE A 430 -6.11 -12.37 -11.55
CA PHE A 430 -7.47 -12.93 -11.60
C PHE A 430 -7.47 -14.45 -11.79
N LEU A 431 -6.50 -15.01 -12.51
CA LEU A 431 -6.38 -16.47 -12.68
C LEU A 431 -6.16 -17.19 -11.34
N LEU A 432 -5.38 -16.59 -10.44
CA LEU A 432 -5.17 -17.11 -9.09
C LEU A 432 -6.46 -17.12 -8.25
N LEU A 433 -7.37 -16.18 -8.47
CA LEU A 433 -8.67 -16.13 -7.79
C LEU A 433 -9.73 -17.07 -8.39
N SER A 434 -9.53 -17.55 -9.62
CA SER A 434 -10.53 -18.35 -10.36
C SER A 434 -11.10 -19.53 -9.58
N ARG A 435 -10.26 -20.28 -8.84
CA ARG A 435 -10.68 -21.41 -8.00
C ARG A 435 -11.59 -20.96 -6.85
N LEU A 436 -11.31 -19.80 -6.27
CA LEU A 436 -12.06 -19.25 -5.15
C LEU A 436 -13.41 -18.69 -5.63
N VAL A 437 -13.42 -18.01 -6.78
CA VAL A 437 -14.65 -17.58 -7.47
C VAL A 437 -15.53 -18.78 -7.80
N TYR A 438 -14.94 -19.85 -8.35
CA TYR A 438 -15.68 -21.06 -8.65
C TYR A 438 -16.37 -21.66 -7.41
N LYS A 439 -15.69 -21.62 -6.26
CA LYS A 439 -16.27 -22.06 -4.98
C LYS A 439 -17.40 -21.13 -4.52
N GLU A 440 -17.24 -19.82 -4.63
CA GLU A 440 -18.29 -18.83 -4.29
C GLU A 440 -19.53 -19.02 -5.18
N VAL A 441 -19.35 -19.11 -6.49
CA VAL A 441 -20.43 -19.30 -7.47
C VAL A 441 -21.15 -20.62 -7.24
N ARG A 442 -20.43 -21.72 -6.98
CA ARG A 442 -21.06 -22.99 -6.61
C ARG A 442 -21.88 -22.88 -5.32
N CYS A 443 -21.41 -22.11 -4.34
CA CYS A 443 -22.14 -21.91 -3.09
C CYS A 443 -23.47 -21.18 -3.33
N TRP A 444 -23.46 -20.15 -4.18
CA TRP A 444 -24.69 -19.46 -4.57
C TRP A 444 -25.66 -20.37 -5.33
N CYS A 445 -25.18 -21.10 -6.33
CA CYS A 445 -26.00 -22.03 -7.12
C CYS A 445 -26.53 -23.21 -6.27
N GLY A 446 -25.73 -23.69 -5.31
CA GLY A 446 -26.13 -24.77 -4.39
C GLY A 446 -27.15 -24.32 -3.34
N TYR A 447 -27.12 -23.05 -2.94
CA TYR A 447 -28.14 -22.47 -2.06
C TYR A 447 -29.50 -22.39 -2.78
N THR A 448 -29.50 -22.09 -4.09
CA THR A 448 -30.71 -22.15 -4.92
C THR A 448 -31.27 -23.57 -5.06
N ALA A 449 -30.42 -24.61 -5.02
CA ALA A 449 -30.86 -26.00 -5.08
C ALA A 449 -31.52 -26.48 -3.76
N ARG A 450 -31.07 -25.98 -2.60
CA ARG A 450 -31.66 -26.34 -1.29
C ARG A 450 -32.98 -25.65 -0.97
N GLN A 451 -33.32 -24.55 -1.64
CA GLN A 451 -34.64 -23.90 -1.49
C GLN A 451 -35.72 -24.47 -2.43
N ARG A 452 -35.39 -25.43 -3.29
CA ARG A 452 -36.34 -26.10 -4.20
C ARG A 452 -36.53 -27.60 -3.91
N GLY A 453 -36.08 -28.08 -2.75
CA GLY A 453 -36.20 -29.47 -2.31
C GLY A 453 -37.35 -29.67 -1.35
#